data_AF-A0A2R6B232-F1
#
_entry.id   AF-A0A2R6B232-F1
#
_cell.length_a   1.000
_cell.length_b   1.000
_cell.length_c   1.000
_cell.angle_alpha   90.00
_cell.angle_beta   90.00
_cell.angle_gamma   90.00
#
_symmetry.space_group_name_H-M   'P 1'
#
loop_
_entity.id
_entity.type
_entity.pdbx_description
1 polymer ?
#
loop_
_entity_poly.entity_id
_entity_poly.type
_entity_poly.pdbx_seq_one_letter_code
_entity_poly.pdbx_strand_id
1 'polypeptide(L)'
;MSEKLTHQKKSQVTEPAKEIRQRITELSSKLLPEPVVDRLVELLSKRSISERRLEEVVKEAVKQYLKSQVEPGEPVGVVAAQSVGEPGTQMTLRTFHYAGVREYNVTLGLPRLIEIVDARKSPSTPSMTVWLDDRHRFTRDQAYEVAKRILQVSVKDVLDNIEIGDGYLSFYLNSEEMDKHGILLDQVIDAVRGSLGKTRSEKATVEKEDDYSFTIINEEMTRSTGYRIKDKVMSVVLKGIKGVTKVYLERTKLSQPLDGHDEEWYIITEGSDLAKVLEVDGVDRTRTTTNNIYEIYQVLGIEAARNSIIEEIMKTLHEQGLEVDVRHVSLLADWMTESGQIKPVTRTGISVGKTSVLAKAAFEVTVSHLLAAAESAETDTLEGVTESVIVGNYIPMGTGMVDLMVNLRALKNV
;
A
#
# COMPACT_ATOMS: atom_id res chain seq x y z
N MET A 1 -6.56 -25.28 2.02
CA MET A 1 -6.75 -25.33 3.49
C MET A 1 -7.33 -24.00 4.01
N SER A 2 -8.20 -23.37 3.21
CA SER A 2 -8.70 -22.00 3.40
C SER A 2 -10.10 -21.95 4.04
N GLU A 3 -10.58 -23.08 4.59
CA GLU A 3 -11.86 -23.16 5.30
C GLU A 3 -11.73 -23.01 6.82
N LYS A 4 -10.51 -22.86 7.36
CA LYS A 4 -10.29 -22.83 8.82
C LYS A 4 -10.15 -21.44 9.45
N LEU A 5 -10.04 -20.36 8.67
CA LEU A 5 -9.85 -19.00 9.21
C LEU A 5 -11.14 -18.17 9.34
N THR A 6 -12.26 -18.62 8.78
CA THR A 6 -13.61 -18.06 9.02
C THR A 6 -14.41 -18.85 10.06
N HIS A 7 -13.79 -19.82 10.74
CA HIS A 7 -14.45 -20.74 11.66
C HIS A 7 -13.82 -20.79 13.06
N GLN A 8 -13.51 -19.64 13.65
CA GLN A 8 -13.28 -19.55 15.09
C GLN A 8 -13.73 -18.19 15.69
N LYS A 9 -14.94 -17.77 15.29
CA LYS A 9 -15.78 -16.85 16.07
C LYS A 9 -17.24 -17.35 16.17
N LYS A 10 -17.43 -18.67 16.06
CA LYS A 10 -18.65 -19.34 16.52
C LYS A 10 -18.51 -19.57 18.02
N SER A 11 -18.52 -18.47 18.78
CA SER A 11 -19.03 -18.56 20.16
C SER A 11 -20.37 -19.26 20.08
N GLN A 12 -20.57 -20.28 20.91
CA GLN A 12 -21.81 -21.05 20.97
C GLN A 12 -22.99 -20.09 21.04
N VAL A 13 -23.68 -19.91 19.91
CA VAL A 13 -24.88 -19.10 19.81
C VAL A 13 -25.96 -19.92 20.49
N THR A 14 -26.20 -19.60 21.76
CA THR A 14 -27.37 -20.05 22.54
C THR A 14 -28.61 -19.96 21.65
N GLU A 15 -29.42 -21.03 21.60
CA GLU A 15 -30.67 -21.08 20.81
C GLU A 15 -31.50 -19.78 20.77
N PRO A 16 -31.69 -19.01 21.87
CA PRO A 16 -32.38 -17.72 21.83
C PRO A 16 -31.78 -16.67 20.87
N ALA A 17 -30.47 -16.67 20.63
CA ALA A 17 -29.82 -15.69 19.76
C ALA A 17 -30.03 -15.96 18.26
N LYS A 18 -30.28 -17.22 17.86
CA LYS A 18 -30.67 -17.55 16.48
C LYS A 18 -32.11 -17.16 16.19
N GLU A 19 -33.00 -17.36 17.16
CA GLU A 19 -34.41 -17.01 17.07
C GLU A 19 -34.60 -15.49 16.99
N ILE A 20 -33.85 -14.74 17.82
CA ILE A 20 -33.81 -13.27 17.76
C ILE A 20 -33.25 -12.79 16.40
N ARG A 21 -32.21 -13.42 15.85
CA ARG A 21 -31.65 -13.06 14.54
C ARG A 21 -32.65 -13.29 13.40
N GLN A 22 -33.35 -14.43 13.38
CA GLN A 22 -34.41 -14.68 12.40
C GLN A 22 -35.53 -13.65 12.49
N ARG A 23 -36.00 -13.36 13.72
CA ARG A 23 -37.07 -12.38 13.93
C ARG A 23 -36.67 -10.96 13.54
N ILE A 24 -35.44 -10.55 13.84
CA ILE A 24 -34.89 -9.27 13.39
C ILE A 24 -34.78 -9.22 11.86
N THR A 25 -34.39 -10.32 11.22
CA THR A 25 -34.24 -10.40 9.76
C THR A 25 -35.60 -10.33 9.06
N GLU A 26 -36.63 -10.94 9.63
CA GLU A 26 -38.03 -10.83 9.17
C GLU A 26 -38.58 -9.42 9.38
N LEU A 27 -38.37 -8.83 10.57
CA LEU A 27 -38.88 -7.49 10.91
C LEU A 27 -38.17 -6.35 10.18
N SER A 28 -36.90 -6.54 9.82
CA SER A 28 -36.09 -5.53 9.12
C SER A 28 -36.14 -5.68 7.60
N SER A 29 -36.84 -6.67 7.05
CA SER A 29 -36.93 -6.94 5.61
C SER A 29 -35.55 -6.94 4.89
N LYS A 30 -34.49 -7.37 5.58
CA LYS A 30 -33.08 -7.33 5.12
C LYS A 30 -32.53 -5.93 4.78
N LEU A 31 -33.13 -4.85 5.26
CA LEU A 31 -32.64 -3.49 5.01
C LEU A 31 -31.40 -3.12 5.84
N LEU A 32 -31.18 -3.79 6.97
CA LEU A 32 -30.06 -3.50 7.86
C LEU A 32 -28.80 -4.31 7.47
N PRO A 33 -27.60 -3.68 7.47
CA PRO A 33 -26.34 -4.39 7.27
C PRO A 33 -26.09 -5.47 8.34
N GLU A 34 -25.47 -6.59 7.96
CA GLU A 34 -25.17 -7.69 8.88
C GLU A 34 -24.41 -7.28 10.15
N PRO A 35 -23.40 -6.38 10.11
CA PRO A 35 -22.71 -5.94 11.33
C PRO A 35 -23.62 -5.22 12.32
N VAL A 36 -24.62 -4.49 11.83
CA VAL A 36 -25.61 -3.81 12.67
C VAL A 36 -26.54 -4.84 13.30
N VAL A 37 -26.97 -5.84 12.53
CA VAL A 37 -27.78 -6.96 13.02
C VAL A 37 -27.03 -7.74 14.09
N ASP A 38 -25.77 -8.10 13.85
CA ASP A 38 -24.95 -8.85 14.80
C ASP A 38 -24.76 -8.07 16.11
N ARG A 39 -24.53 -6.75 16.03
CA ARG A 39 -24.41 -5.89 17.21
C ARG A 39 -25.73 -5.72 17.98
N LEU A 40 -26.85 -5.65 17.26
CA LEU A 40 -28.18 -5.66 17.88
C LEU A 40 -28.43 -6.99 18.59
N VAL A 41 -28.15 -8.13 17.95
CA VAL A 41 -28.29 -9.45 18.56
C VAL A 41 -27.44 -9.57 19.82
N GLU A 42 -26.20 -9.07 19.81
CA GLU A 42 -25.33 -9.09 20.99
C GLU A 42 -25.92 -8.27 22.16
N LEU A 43 -26.38 -7.04 21.89
CA LEU A 43 -26.94 -6.15 22.90
C LEU A 43 -28.29 -6.64 23.45
N LEU A 44 -29.11 -7.24 22.60
CA LEU A 44 -30.43 -7.76 22.93
C LEU A 44 -30.33 -9.11 23.66
N SER A 45 -29.35 -9.96 23.32
CA SER A 45 -29.13 -11.22 24.05
C SER A 45 -28.71 -10.99 25.51
N LYS A 46 -28.06 -9.85 25.79
CA LYS A 46 -27.65 -9.44 27.15
C LYS A 46 -28.79 -8.83 27.97
N ARG A 47 -29.94 -8.52 27.37
CA ARG A 47 -31.07 -7.87 28.03
C ARG A 47 -32.34 -8.66 27.79
N SER A 48 -32.95 -9.21 28.84
CA SER A 48 -34.27 -9.85 28.76
C SER A 48 -35.36 -8.80 28.46
N ILE A 49 -35.63 -8.55 27.18
CA ILE A 49 -36.57 -7.53 26.70
C ILE A 49 -37.86 -8.22 26.22
N SER A 50 -39.01 -7.56 26.40
CA SER A 50 -40.30 -8.04 25.89
C SER A 50 -40.38 -7.96 24.36
N GLU A 51 -41.12 -8.88 23.72
CA GLU A 51 -41.25 -8.95 22.25
C GLU A 51 -41.71 -7.62 21.63
N ARG A 52 -42.65 -6.90 22.28
CA ARG A 52 -43.14 -5.61 21.79
C ARG A 52 -42.06 -4.53 21.72
N ARG A 53 -41.16 -4.50 22.71
CA ARG A 53 -40.08 -3.51 22.77
C ARG A 53 -38.94 -3.88 21.82
N LEU A 54 -38.75 -5.17 21.53
CA LEU A 54 -37.85 -5.63 20.47
C LEU A 54 -38.30 -5.08 19.10
N GLU A 55 -39.59 -5.22 18.77
CA GLU A 55 -40.13 -4.68 17.52
C GLU A 55 -39.96 -3.16 17.40
N GLU A 56 -40.20 -2.41 18.48
CA GLU A 56 -40.00 -0.95 18.49
C GLU A 56 -38.55 -0.56 18.25
N VAL A 57 -37.59 -1.26 18.88
CA VAL A 57 -36.16 -1.02 18.69
C VAL A 57 -35.74 -1.31 17.26
N VAL A 58 -36.21 -2.42 16.67
CA VAL A 58 -35.89 -2.76 15.28
C VAL A 58 -36.50 -1.73 14.32
N LYS A 59 -37.76 -1.31 14.54
CA LYS A 59 -38.42 -0.27 13.73
C LYS A 59 -37.67 1.06 13.80
N GLU A 60 -37.24 1.48 14.99
CA GLU A 60 -36.49 2.72 15.14
C GLU A 60 -35.10 2.59 14.50
N ALA A 61 -34.42 1.43 14.63
CA ALA A 61 -33.14 1.19 13.96
C ALA A 61 -33.25 1.27 12.43
N VAL A 62 -34.29 0.67 11.83
CA VAL A 62 -34.56 0.77 10.39
C VAL A 62 -34.85 2.22 9.99
N LYS A 63 -35.66 2.94 10.78
CA LYS A 63 -35.98 4.35 10.52
C LYS A 63 -34.74 5.24 10.57
N GLN A 64 -33.85 5.04 11.54
CA GLN A 64 -32.58 5.77 11.62
C GLN A 64 -31.69 5.43 10.43
N TYR A 65 -31.58 4.15 10.05
CA TYR A 65 -30.79 3.74 8.89
C TYR A 65 -31.27 4.40 7.60
N LEU A 66 -32.58 4.39 7.32
CA LEU A 66 -33.17 5.04 6.14
C LEU A 66 -32.94 6.55 6.14
N LYS A 67 -32.98 7.20 7.31
CA LYS A 67 -32.68 8.63 7.45
C LYS A 67 -31.19 8.96 7.28
N SER A 68 -30.30 8.00 7.51
CA SER A 68 -28.85 8.19 7.38
C SER A 68 -28.31 7.86 5.98
N GLN A 69 -29.17 7.49 5.03
CA GLN A 69 -28.75 7.30 3.65
C GLN A 69 -28.40 8.64 3.00
N VAL A 70 -27.39 8.64 2.14
CA VAL A 70 -27.02 9.82 1.36
C VAL A 70 -28.14 10.16 0.39
N GLU A 71 -28.43 11.45 0.24
CA GLU A 71 -29.44 11.92 -0.71
C GLU A 71 -28.92 11.74 -2.15
N PRO A 72 -29.72 11.17 -3.06
CA PRO A 72 -29.33 11.05 -4.46
C PRO A 72 -29.05 12.43 -5.08
N GLY A 73 -27.95 12.55 -5.82
CA GLY A 73 -27.53 13.80 -6.46
C GLY A 73 -26.47 14.58 -5.69
N GLU A 74 -26.13 14.16 -4.46
CA GLU A 74 -25.04 14.75 -3.69
C GLU A 74 -23.69 14.62 -4.45
N PRO A 75 -22.91 15.71 -4.59
CA PRO A 75 -21.63 15.70 -5.29
C PRO A 75 -20.51 15.07 -4.44
N VAL A 76 -20.65 13.77 -4.14
CA VAL A 76 -19.75 13.02 -3.23
C VAL A 76 -18.29 13.06 -3.65
N GLY A 77 -18.00 13.14 -4.96
CA GLY A 77 -16.63 13.27 -5.46
C GLY A 77 -15.97 14.59 -5.07
N VAL A 78 -16.72 15.70 -5.08
CA VAL A 78 -16.22 17.03 -4.67
C VAL A 78 -16.01 17.05 -3.16
N VAL A 79 -16.98 16.56 -2.40
CA VAL A 79 -16.89 16.48 -0.93
C VAL A 79 -15.71 15.60 -0.51
N ALA A 80 -15.56 14.42 -1.11
CA ALA A 80 -14.43 13.53 -0.80
C ALA A 80 -13.08 14.17 -1.14
N ALA A 81 -12.95 14.83 -2.29
CA ALA A 81 -11.73 15.52 -2.66
C ALA A 81 -11.38 16.64 -1.67
N GLN A 82 -12.37 17.41 -1.22
CA GLN A 82 -12.20 18.43 -0.19
C GLN A 82 -11.82 17.82 1.17
N SER A 83 -12.53 16.79 1.62
CA SER A 83 -12.29 16.16 2.92
C SER A 83 -10.92 15.47 3.01
N VAL A 84 -10.43 14.90 1.91
CA VAL A 84 -9.08 14.31 1.85
C VAL A 84 -8.00 15.39 1.69
N GLY A 85 -8.30 16.49 1.00
CA GLY A 85 -7.35 17.58 0.72
C GLY A 85 -7.20 18.63 1.83
N GLU A 86 -8.27 18.96 2.55
CA GLU A 86 -8.30 19.97 3.61
C GLU A 86 -7.24 19.71 4.71
N PRO A 87 -7.09 18.47 5.22
CA PRO A 87 -6.08 18.18 6.23
C PRO A 87 -4.65 18.42 5.74
N GLY A 88 -4.40 18.38 4.42
CA GLY A 88 -3.07 18.62 3.84
C GLY A 88 -2.47 19.96 4.24
N THR A 89 -3.29 21.01 4.37
CA THR A 89 -2.82 22.33 4.84
C THR A 89 -2.36 22.29 6.30
N GLN A 90 -3.03 21.48 7.13
CA GLN A 90 -2.74 21.35 8.56
C GLN A 90 -1.53 20.43 8.82
N MET A 91 -1.30 19.43 7.96
CA MET A 91 -0.18 18.50 8.05
C MET A 91 1.19 19.16 7.89
N THR A 92 1.25 20.34 7.25
CA THR A 92 2.50 21.06 7.00
C THR A 92 3.15 21.56 8.31
N LEU A 93 2.40 21.70 9.40
CA LEU A 93 2.86 22.29 10.67
C LEU A 93 3.21 21.27 11.78
N ARG A 94 2.97 19.96 11.59
CA ARG A 94 3.06 18.93 12.65
C ARG A 94 4.29 18.00 12.57
N THR A 95 5.28 18.29 11.74
CA THR A 95 6.15 17.25 11.16
C THR A 95 7.50 16.94 11.82
N PHE A 96 7.87 17.46 13.00
CA PHE A 96 9.29 17.34 13.43
C PHE A 96 9.58 16.83 14.85
N HIS A 97 8.59 16.41 15.64
CA HIS A 97 8.86 15.92 16.99
C HIS A 97 8.09 14.64 17.33
N TYR A 98 8.56 13.49 16.86
CA TYR A 98 8.22 12.22 17.49
C TYR A 98 9.39 11.76 18.37
N ALA A 99 9.18 11.82 19.69
CA ALA A 99 10.12 11.24 20.64
C ALA A 99 9.91 9.71 20.67
N GLY A 100 10.74 8.95 19.96
CA GLY A 100 10.73 7.48 20.07
C GLY A 100 11.65 6.75 19.09
N VAL A 101 12.09 5.55 19.50
CA VAL A 101 12.93 4.60 18.75
C VAL A 101 12.22 4.01 17.50
N ARG A 102 11.02 4.51 17.17
CA ARG A 102 10.13 4.02 16.10
C ARG A 102 10.23 4.81 14.79
N GLU A 103 11.13 5.79 14.70
CA GLU A 103 11.41 6.47 13.44
C GLU A 103 12.27 5.56 12.54
N TYR A 104 11.63 4.54 11.97
CA TYR A 104 12.09 4.02 10.70
C TYR A 104 12.11 5.19 9.72
N ASN A 105 13.16 5.31 8.90
CA ASN A 105 13.30 6.36 7.88
C ASN A 105 12.21 6.20 6.80
N VAL A 106 10.95 6.40 7.16
CA VAL A 106 9.79 6.33 6.29
C VAL A 106 9.31 7.75 6.09
N THR A 107 8.95 8.11 4.86
CA THR A 107 8.29 9.36 4.55
C THR A 107 6.98 9.41 5.34
N LEU A 108 6.85 10.39 6.22
CA LEU A 108 5.66 10.60 7.04
C LEU A 108 4.93 11.88 6.59
N GLY A 109 3.64 11.94 6.92
CA GLY A 109 2.83 13.13 6.73
C GLY A 109 2.47 13.42 5.26
N LEU A 110 2.45 14.70 4.90
CA LEU A 110 1.95 15.15 3.59
C LEU A 110 2.74 14.60 2.39
N PRO A 111 4.10 14.53 2.41
CA PRO A 111 4.85 13.94 1.31
C PRO A 111 4.42 12.50 1.00
N ARG A 112 4.12 11.70 2.03
CA ARG A 112 3.64 10.33 1.87
C ARG A 112 2.27 10.27 1.22
N LEU A 113 1.36 11.13 1.66
CA LEU A 113 0.03 11.24 1.06
C LEU A 113 0.11 11.59 -0.43
N ILE A 114 1.00 12.51 -0.81
CA ILE A 114 1.26 12.88 -2.21
C ILE A 114 1.80 11.68 -2.99
N GLU A 115 2.76 10.92 -2.45
CA GLU A 115 3.30 9.74 -3.14
C GLU A 115 2.24 8.67 -3.47
N ILE A 116 1.30 8.46 -2.53
CA ILE A 116 0.20 7.50 -2.69
C ILE A 116 -0.77 7.98 -3.76
N VAL A 117 -1.22 9.24 -3.65
CA VAL A 117 -2.19 9.86 -4.56
C VAL A 117 -1.62 10.00 -5.98
N ASP A 118 -0.32 10.28 -6.11
CA ASP A 118 0.39 10.31 -7.39
C ASP A 118 0.72 8.91 -7.95
N ALA A 119 0.36 7.84 -7.23
CA ALA A 119 0.64 6.46 -7.60
C ALA A 119 2.10 6.23 -8.06
N ARG A 120 3.07 6.75 -7.30
CA ARG A 120 4.48 6.62 -7.67
C ARG A 120 4.90 5.14 -7.71
N LYS A 121 5.59 4.75 -8.78
CA LYS A 121 6.10 3.37 -8.98
C LYS A 121 7.04 2.91 -7.86
N SER A 122 7.84 3.82 -7.33
CA SER A 122 8.75 3.58 -6.22
C SER A 122 8.60 4.71 -5.20
N PRO A 123 8.18 4.41 -3.96
CA PRO A 123 8.15 5.41 -2.90
C PRO A 123 9.56 5.85 -2.52
N SER A 124 9.73 7.02 -1.90
CA SER A 124 11.07 7.50 -1.52
C SER A 124 11.74 6.61 -0.47
N THR A 125 10.94 6.01 0.41
CA THR A 125 11.39 5.15 1.50
C THR A 125 10.52 3.89 1.55
N PRO A 126 10.78 2.90 0.68
CA PRO A 126 10.05 1.64 0.70
C PRO A 126 10.31 0.88 2.01
N SER A 127 9.26 0.29 2.56
CA SER A 127 9.33 -0.55 3.74
C SER A 127 8.34 -1.70 3.67
N MET A 128 8.69 -2.83 4.28
CA MET A 128 7.80 -3.98 4.40
C MET A 128 7.63 -4.39 5.86
N THR A 129 6.44 -4.88 6.17
CA THR A 129 6.15 -5.57 7.42
C THR A 129 6.01 -7.05 7.10
N VAL A 130 7.06 -7.81 7.40
CA VAL A 130 7.17 -9.24 7.12
C VAL A 130 6.79 -10.01 8.37
N TRP A 131 5.70 -10.77 8.26
CA TRP A 131 5.24 -11.65 9.32
C TRP A 131 5.89 -13.02 9.16
N LEU A 132 6.09 -13.70 10.28
CA LEU A 132 6.68 -15.03 10.33
C LEU A 132 5.59 -16.10 10.47
N ASP A 133 5.88 -17.29 9.97
CA ASP A 133 5.00 -18.46 10.11
C ASP A 133 4.87 -18.90 11.59
N ASP A 134 3.95 -19.84 11.84
CA ASP A 134 3.70 -20.36 13.20
C ASP A 134 4.91 -21.07 13.83
N ARG A 135 5.93 -21.44 13.03
CA ARG A 135 7.12 -22.12 13.52
C ARG A 135 8.18 -21.14 13.99
N HIS A 136 8.37 -20.03 13.26
CA HIS A 136 9.45 -19.08 13.47
C HIS A 136 9.01 -17.85 14.28
N ARG A 137 7.70 -17.61 14.46
CA ARG A 137 7.17 -16.41 15.15
C ARG A 137 7.48 -16.30 16.65
N PHE A 138 7.79 -17.41 17.33
CA PHE A 138 7.96 -17.45 18.79
C PHE A 138 9.42 -17.35 19.26
N THR A 139 10.38 -17.68 18.40
CA THR A 139 11.80 -17.76 18.79
C THR A 139 12.62 -16.67 18.09
N ARG A 140 13.33 -15.85 18.87
CA ARG A 140 14.17 -14.77 18.35
C ARG A 140 15.24 -15.26 17.38
N ASP A 141 15.89 -16.40 17.67
CA ASP A 141 16.98 -16.93 16.85
C ASP A 141 16.51 -17.36 15.46
N GLN A 142 15.31 -17.94 15.40
CA GLN A 142 14.67 -18.34 14.14
C GLN A 142 14.23 -17.13 13.31
N ALA A 143 13.63 -16.13 13.96
CA ALA A 143 13.31 -14.86 13.33
C ALA A 143 14.57 -14.15 12.79
N TYR A 144 15.69 -14.22 13.52
CA TYR A 144 16.97 -13.68 13.09
C TYR A 144 17.55 -14.43 11.89
N GLU A 145 17.36 -15.74 11.81
CA GLU A 145 17.77 -16.52 10.64
C GLU A 145 16.99 -16.11 9.38
N VAL A 146 15.67 -15.93 9.49
CA VAL A 146 14.83 -15.43 8.38
C VAL A 146 15.25 -14.01 7.99
N ALA A 147 15.51 -13.14 8.97
CA ALA A 147 16.02 -11.79 8.74
C ALA A 147 17.35 -11.79 7.97
N LYS A 148 18.28 -12.69 8.30
CA LYS A 148 19.56 -12.86 7.56
C LYS A 148 19.37 -13.31 6.12
N ARG A 149 18.31 -14.09 5.83
CA ARG A 149 18.00 -14.52 4.45
C ARG A 149 17.40 -13.39 3.62
N ILE A 150 16.63 -12.50 4.25
CA ILE A 150 15.99 -11.36 3.58
C ILE A 150 16.99 -10.23 3.34
N LEU A 151 17.85 -9.92 4.32
CA LEU A 151 18.82 -8.82 4.26
C LEU A 151 19.74 -8.95 3.04
N GLN A 152 19.78 -7.91 2.20
CA GLN A 152 20.75 -7.81 1.13
C GLN A 152 22.13 -7.58 1.73
N VAL A 153 23.07 -8.47 1.42
CA VAL A 153 24.49 -8.27 1.71
C VAL A 153 25.19 -8.00 0.39
N SER A 154 25.70 -6.78 0.24
CA SER A 154 26.51 -6.39 -0.91
C SER A 154 28.00 -6.46 -0.58
N VAL A 155 28.85 -6.47 -1.60
CA VAL A 155 30.31 -6.41 -1.40
C VAL A 155 30.69 -5.16 -0.61
N LYS A 156 29.96 -4.04 -0.76
CA LYS A 156 30.16 -2.82 0.01
C LYS A 156 30.06 -3.03 1.52
N ASP A 157 29.17 -3.91 1.98
CA ASP A 157 28.89 -4.10 3.42
C ASP A 157 29.95 -4.98 4.11
N VAL A 158 30.65 -5.80 3.32
CA VAL A 158 31.68 -6.74 3.79
C VAL A 158 33.11 -6.18 3.58
N LEU A 159 33.22 -5.05 2.88
CA LEU A 159 34.48 -4.44 2.49
C LEU A 159 35.07 -3.60 3.63
N ASP A 160 36.35 -3.83 3.92
CA ASP A 160 37.11 -3.01 4.85
C ASP A 160 37.92 -1.93 4.10
N ASN A 161 38.75 -2.36 3.14
CA ASN A 161 39.62 -1.45 2.38
C ASN A 161 39.70 -1.83 0.89
N ILE A 162 39.91 -0.82 0.05
CA ILE A 162 40.19 -1.01 -1.39
C ILE A 162 41.50 -0.31 -1.70
N GLU A 163 42.43 -1.08 -2.27
CA GLU A 163 43.63 -0.54 -2.88
C GLU A 163 43.48 -0.51 -4.40
N ILE A 164 43.69 0.67 -4.98
CA ILE A 164 43.65 0.89 -6.43
C ILE A 164 45.08 1.10 -6.89
N GLY A 165 45.64 0.08 -7.54
CA GLY A 165 46.93 0.15 -8.21
C GLY A 165 46.79 0.47 -9.70
N ASP A 166 47.92 0.76 -10.35
CA ASP A 166 47.97 0.83 -11.81
C ASP A 166 47.90 -0.60 -12.38
N GLY A 167 46.72 -1.01 -12.84
CA GLY A 167 46.48 -2.33 -13.45
C GLY A 167 45.84 -3.40 -12.53
N TYR A 168 45.64 -3.10 -11.24
CA TYR A 168 45.00 -4.02 -10.30
C TYR A 168 44.11 -3.32 -9.27
N LEU A 169 43.08 -4.02 -8.80
CA LEU A 169 42.17 -3.61 -7.73
C LEU A 169 42.17 -4.70 -6.65
N SER A 170 42.71 -4.41 -5.47
CA SER A 170 42.73 -5.33 -4.34
C SER A 170 41.64 -4.94 -3.35
N PHE A 171 40.77 -5.89 -3.01
CA PHE A 171 39.69 -5.72 -2.05
C PHE A 171 40.02 -6.53 -0.79
N TYR A 172 40.02 -5.86 0.35
CA TYR A 172 40.19 -6.48 1.67
C TYR A 172 38.83 -6.55 2.34
N LEU A 173 38.39 -7.77 2.68
CA LEU A 173 37.12 -8.05 3.31
C LEU A 173 37.29 -8.20 4.82
N ASN A 174 36.27 -7.80 5.58
CA ASN A 174 36.26 -7.92 7.02
C ASN A 174 35.80 -9.34 7.44
N SER A 175 36.66 -10.07 8.14
CA SER A 175 36.36 -11.40 8.68
C SER A 175 35.14 -11.45 9.60
N GLU A 176 34.91 -10.42 10.43
CA GLU A 176 33.79 -10.39 11.37
C GLU A 176 32.43 -10.29 10.65
N GLU A 177 32.36 -9.49 9.58
CA GLU A 177 31.13 -9.31 8.80
C GLU A 177 30.85 -10.55 7.93
N MET A 178 31.89 -11.20 7.42
CA MET A 178 31.76 -12.48 6.70
C MET A 178 31.19 -13.58 7.60
N ASP A 179 31.65 -13.68 8.84
CA ASP A 179 31.17 -14.68 9.81
C ASP A 179 29.74 -14.40 10.28
N LYS A 180 29.39 -13.12 10.52
CA LYS A 180 28.02 -12.73 10.91
C LYS A 180 27.00 -13.11 9.83
N HIS A 181 27.35 -12.93 8.56
CA HIS A 181 26.47 -13.22 7.42
C HIS A 181 26.60 -14.66 6.88
N GLY A 182 27.63 -15.40 7.33
CA GLY A 182 27.93 -16.75 6.90
C GLY A 182 28.23 -16.81 5.40
N ILE A 183 29.12 -15.93 4.92
CA ILE A 183 29.51 -15.82 3.51
C ILE A 183 30.90 -16.41 3.35
N LEU A 184 31.04 -17.34 2.41
CA LEU A 184 32.34 -17.92 2.04
C LEU A 184 32.97 -17.08 0.92
N LEU A 185 34.29 -16.93 0.95
CA LEU A 185 35.02 -16.16 -0.07
C LEU A 185 34.77 -16.69 -1.49
N ASP A 186 34.61 -18.01 -1.65
CA ASP A 186 34.34 -18.63 -2.96
C ASP A 186 33.02 -18.12 -3.57
N GLN A 187 31.99 -17.88 -2.74
CA GLN A 187 30.72 -17.30 -3.19
C GLN A 187 30.89 -15.84 -3.63
N VAL A 188 31.79 -15.09 -2.97
CA VAL A 188 32.13 -13.72 -3.34
C VAL A 188 32.84 -13.69 -4.69
N ILE A 189 33.82 -14.58 -4.89
CA ILE A 189 34.58 -14.66 -6.14
C ILE A 189 33.65 -15.06 -7.30
N ASP A 190 32.75 -16.02 -7.11
CA ASP A 190 31.80 -16.43 -8.15
C ASP A 190 30.79 -15.32 -8.49
N ALA A 191 30.29 -14.59 -7.49
CA ALA A 191 29.40 -13.45 -7.70
C ALA A 191 30.09 -12.31 -8.45
N VAL A 192 31.35 -12.02 -8.11
CA VAL A 192 32.18 -11.01 -8.76
C VAL A 192 32.52 -11.41 -10.20
N ARG A 193 32.91 -12.67 -10.44
CA ARG A 193 33.12 -13.23 -11.79
C ARG A 193 31.86 -13.16 -12.65
N GLY A 194 30.70 -13.49 -12.11
CA GLY A 194 29.41 -13.41 -12.80
C GLY A 194 29.00 -11.98 -13.20
N SER A 195 29.36 -10.98 -12.38
CA SER A 195 29.08 -9.56 -12.67
C SER A 195 30.05 -8.97 -13.71
N LEU A 196 31.33 -9.37 -13.66
CA LEU A 196 32.36 -8.94 -14.61
C LEU A 196 32.16 -9.58 -15.99
N GLY A 197 31.74 -10.84 -16.06
CA GLY A 197 31.54 -11.59 -17.31
C GLY A 197 30.43 -11.06 -18.25
N LYS A 198 29.55 -10.17 -17.78
CA LYS A 198 28.52 -9.51 -18.64
C LYS A 198 29.03 -8.26 -19.35
N THR A 199 30.24 -7.79 -19.03
CA THR A 199 30.82 -6.60 -19.65
C THR A 199 31.85 -7.06 -20.67
N ARG A 200 31.83 -6.48 -21.87
CA ARG A 200 32.89 -6.63 -22.89
C ARG A 200 34.22 -6.03 -22.39
N SER A 201 34.81 -6.67 -21.39
CA SER A 201 36.17 -6.47 -20.93
C SER A 201 36.72 -7.87 -20.70
N GLU A 202 37.02 -8.52 -21.83
CA GLU A 202 37.80 -9.74 -21.86
C GLU A 202 39.11 -9.48 -21.10
N LYS A 203 39.46 -10.40 -20.17
CA LYS A 203 40.67 -10.42 -19.34
C LYS A 203 40.68 -9.62 -18.02
N ALA A 204 39.58 -9.58 -17.27
CA ALA A 204 39.69 -9.34 -15.83
C ALA A 204 39.87 -10.70 -15.10
N THR A 205 41.09 -11.02 -14.68
CA THR A 205 41.33 -12.21 -13.85
C THR A 205 41.13 -11.84 -12.38
N VAL A 206 40.31 -12.63 -11.68
CA VAL A 206 40.11 -12.51 -10.23
C VAL A 206 40.99 -13.56 -9.57
N GLU A 207 42.07 -13.11 -8.94
CA GLU A 207 43.03 -13.94 -8.21
C GLU A 207 42.75 -13.85 -6.71
N LYS A 208 42.75 -15.01 -6.05
CA LYS A 208 42.64 -15.11 -4.59
C LYS A 208 44.06 -15.00 -4.02
N GLU A 209 44.32 -13.97 -3.22
CA GLU A 209 45.59 -13.83 -2.51
C GLU A 209 45.48 -14.52 -1.13
N ASP A 210 44.47 -14.18 -0.32
CA ASP A 210 44.24 -14.77 1.01
C ASP A 210 42.76 -15.17 1.22
N ASP A 211 42.43 -15.73 2.39
CA ASP A 211 41.05 -16.10 2.76
C ASP A 211 40.08 -14.91 2.89
N TYR A 212 40.60 -13.67 2.92
CA TYR A 212 39.82 -12.44 3.06
C TYR A 212 40.18 -11.36 2.04
N SER A 213 40.98 -11.66 1.02
CA SER A 213 41.37 -10.70 -0.01
C SER A 213 41.28 -11.29 -1.41
N PHE A 214 40.83 -10.48 -2.37
CA PHE A 214 40.87 -10.83 -3.77
C PHE A 214 41.32 -9.64 -4.62
N THR A 215 42.12 -9.94 -5.64
CA THR A 215 42.66 -8.94 -6.57
C THR A 215 42.07 -9.14 -7.95
N ILE A 216 41.59 -8.05 -8.55
CA ILE A 216 41.14 -8.02 -9.94
C ILE A 216 42.25 -7.39 -10.77
N ILE A 217 42.87 -8.17 -11.64
CA ILE A 217 43.94 -7.73 -12.54
C ILE A 217 43.33 -7.47 -13.92
N ASN A 218 43.59 -6.29 -14.49
CA ASN A 218 43.26 -5.98 -15.87
C ASN A 218 44.35 -5.10 -16.47
N GLU A 219 45.05 -5.64 -17.47
CA GLU A 219 46.23 -5.01 -18.10
C GLU A 219 45.89 -3.72 -18.87
N GLU A 220 44.61 -3.48 -19.24
CA GLU A 220 44.16 -2.25 -19.93
C GLU A 220 43.50 -1.21 -19.00
N MET A 221 43.65 -1.36 -17.68
CA MET A 221 42.94 -0.54 -16.70
C MET A 221 43.48 0.90 -16.61
N THR A 222 42.77 1.86 -17.20
CA THR A 222 42.95 3.29 -16.89
C THR A 222 42.29 3.64 -15.55
N ARG A 223 42.78 4.64 -14.79
CA ARG A 223 42.19 5.07 -13.49
C ARG A 223 40.67 5.27 -13.54
N SER A 224 40.14 5.84 -14.62
CA SER A 224 38.68 6.02 -14.83
C SER A 224 37.92 4.70 -14.97
N THR A 225 38.48 3.73 -15.69
CA THR A 225 37.91 2.38 -15.83
C THR A 225 37.98 1.62 -14.50
N GLY A 226 39.05 1.83 -13.72
CA GLY A 226 39.20 1.30 -12.36
C GLY A 226 38.09 1.75 -11.41
N TYR A 227 37.73 3.04 -11.40
CA TYR A 227 36.59 3.53 -10.60
C TYR A 227 35.26 2.92 -11.03
N ARG A 228 35.02 2.78 -12.33
CA ARG A 228 33.78 2.16 -12.84
C ARG A 228 33.68 0.68 -12.45
N ILE A 229 34.78 -0.05 -12.49
CA ILE A 229 34.83 -1.45 -12.06
C ILE A 229 34.65 -1.54 -10.55
N LYS A 230 35.30 -0.67 -9.77
CA LYS A 230 35.08 -0.55 -8.32
C LYS A 230 33.60 -0.36 -7.98
N ASP A 231 32.93 0.63 -8.57
CA ASP A 231 31.51 0.89 -8.31
C ASP A 231 30.62 -0.30 -8.69
N LYS A 232 31.00 -1.00 -9.76
CA LYS A 232 30.28 -2.19 -10.23
C LYS A 232 30.50 -3.40 -9.33
N VAL A 233 31.70 -3.60 -8.80
CA VAL A 233 32.03 -4.66 -7.83
C VAL A 233 31.36 -4.38 -6.48
N MET A 234 31.38 -3.13 -6.02
CA MET A 234 30.73 -2.71 -4.78
C MET A 234 29.21 -2.91 -4.80
N SER A 235 28.57 -2.84 -5.98
CA SER A 235 27.13 -3.04 -6.15
C SER A 235 26.72 -4.50 -6.39
N VAL A 236 27.68 -5.44 -6.42
CA VAL A 236 27.35 -6.87 -6.52
C VAL A 236 26.68 -7.33 -5.23
N VAL A 237 25.53 -7.97 -5.38
CA VAL A 237 24.79 -8.61 -4.28
C VAL A 237 25.33 -10.02 -4.11
N LEU A 238 25.77 -10.34 -2.88
CA LEU A 238 26.32 -11.64 -2.52
C LEU A 238 25.22 -12.59 -2.04
N LYS A 239 24.35 -12.10 -1.16
CA LYS A 239 23.28 -12.87 -0.53
C LYS A 239 22.08 -11.98 -0.24
N GLY A 240 20.90 -12.59 -0.19
CA GLY A 240 19.66 -11.92 0.17
C GLY A 240 18.91 -11.27 -1.00
N ILE A 241 17.87 -10.52 -0.66
CA ILE A 241 16.93 -9.99 -1.63
C ILE A 241 17.37 -8.60 -2.08
N LYS A 242 17.60 -8.44 -3.37
CA LYS A 242 17.97 -7.14 -3.95
C LYS A 242 16.88 -6.10 -3.65
N GLY A 243 17.27 -4.99 -3.04
CA GLY A 243 16.39 -3.89 -2.66
C GLY A 243 16.18 -3.76 -1.16
N VAL A 244 16.49 -4.78 -0.35
CA VAL A 244 16.33 -4.76 1.11
C VAL A 244 17.64 -4.42 1.81
N THR A 245 17.83 -3.15 2.13
CA THR A 245 19.07 -2.60 2.70
C THR A 245 19.24 -2.87 4.19
N LYS A 246 18.18 -2.79 4.99
CA LYS A 246 18.24 -3.05 6.43
C LYS A 246 17.02 -3.82 6.91
N VAL A 247 17.22 -4.54 8.01
CA VAL A 247 16.19 -5.38 8.61
C VAL A 247 16.19 -5.16 10.12
N TYR A 248 15.00 -4.93 10.67
CA TYR A 248 14.76 -4.72 12.09
C TYR A 248 13.82 -5.81 12.62
N LEU A 249 14.12 -6.32 13.81
CA LEU A 249 13.28 -7.29 14.50
C LEU A 249 12.51 -6.60 15.61
N GLU A 250 11.19 -6.65 15.53
CA GLU A 250 10.29 -6.16 16.56
C GLU A 250 9.40 -7.27 17.11
N ARG A 251 8.83 -7.01 18.28
CA ARG A 251 7.87 -7.88 18.95
C ARG A 251 6.55 -7.15 19.13
N THR A 252 5.45 -7.82 18.83
CA THR A 252 4.10 -7.32 19.12
C THR A 252 3.38 -8.29 20.04
N LYS A 253 2.43 -7.76 20.82
CA LYS A 253 1.57 -8.58 21.68
C LYS A 253 0.41 -9.13 20.84
N LEU A 254 0.15 -10.44 20.92
CA LEU A 254 -1.00 -11.03 20.24
C LEU A 254 -2.30 -10.55 20.91
N SER A 255 -3.33 -10.26 20.10
CA SER A 255 -4.67 -9.91 20.60
C SER A 255 -5.41 -11.10 21.21
N GLN A 256 -4.99 -12.33 20.88
CA GLN A 256 -5.44 -13.57 21.51
C GLN A 256 -4.23 -14.49 21.69
N PRO A 257 -3.97 -15.02 22.90
CA PRO A 257 -2.85 -15.92 23.12
C PRO A 257 -3.08 -17.21 22.32
N LEU A 258 -2.21 -17.46 21.33
CA LEU A 258 -2.09 -18.76 20.68
C LEU A 258 -0.96 -19.53 21.39
N ASP A 259 -1.22 -20.79 21.75
CA ASP A 259 -0.21 -21.71 22.28
C ASP A 259 0.61 -21.18 23.48
N GLY A 260 0.00 -20.37 24.36
CA GLY A 260 0.65 -19.89 25.59
C GLY A 260 1.74 -18.83 25.39
N HIS A 261 1.89 -18.30 24.18
CA HIS A 261 2.79 -17.19 23.89
C HIS A 261 2.00 -15.89 23.66
N ASP A 262 2.34 -14.86 24.43
CA ASP A 262 1.71 -13.54 24.37
C ASP A 262 2.36 -12.60 23.34
N GLU A 263 3.54 -12.96 22.82
CA GLU A 263 4.34 -12.12 21.92
C GLU A 263 4.69 -12.87 20.63
N GLU A 264 4.62 -12.19 19.48
CA GLU A 264 5.12 -12.66 18.19
C GLU A 264 6.19 -11.72 17.66
N TRP A 265 7.22 -12.30 17.04
CA TRP A 265 8.25 -11.57 16.32
C TRP A 265 7.82 -11.30 14.88
N TYR A 266 8.05 -10.08 14.44
CA TYR A 266 7.89 -9.68 13.05
C TYR A 266 9.09 -8.85 12.62
N ILE A 267 9.27 -8.76 11.31
CA ILE A 267 10.42 -8.14 10.68
C ILE A 267 9.96 -6.87 9.95
N ILE A 268 10.68 -5.77 10.15
CA ILE A 268 10.49 -4.53 9.41
C ILE A 268 11.71 -4.32 8.53
N THR A 269 11.49 -4.11 7.24
CA THR A 269 12.57 -3.90 6.27
C THR A 269 12.65 -2.46 5.81
N GLU A 270 13.87 -1.97 5.59
CA GLU A 270 14.16 -0.76 4.81
C GLU A 270 14.48 -1.21 3.39
N GLY A 271 13.56 -0.97 2.46
CA GLY A 271 13.53 -1.62 1.15
C GLY A 271 12.32 -2.52 0.97
N SER A 272 11.90 -2.70 -0.29
CA SER A 272 10.80 -3.59 -0.65
C SER A 272 11.11 -4.43 -1.89
N ASP A 273 10.75 -5.70 -1.82
CA ASP A 273 10.60 -6.61 -2.96
C ASP A 273 9.64 -7.73 -2.53
N LEU A 274 8.34 -7.44 -2.58
CA LEU A 274 7.30 -8.34 -2.08
C LEU A 274 7.34 -9.72 -2.75
N ALA A 275 7.62 -9.77 -4.06
CA ALA A 275 7.61 -11.02 -4.83
C ALA A 275 8.63 -12.01 -4.28
N LYS A 276 9.89 -11.58 -4.08
CA LYS A 276 10.95 -12.46 -3.58
C LYS A 276 10.80 -12.78 -2.10
N VAL A 277 10.33 -11.82 -1.29
CA VAL A 277 10.16 -12.03 0.16
C VAL A 277 9.13 -13.13 0.44
N LEU A 278 8.06 -13.20 -0.37
CA LEU A 278 7.04 -14.25 -0.24
C LEU A 278 7.53 -15.65 -0.64
N GLU A 279 8.69 -15.78 -1.30
CA GLU A 279 9.31 -17.07 -1.63
C GLU A 279 10.25 -17.59 -0.53
N VAL A 280 10.58 -16.76 0.46
CA VAL A 280 11.51 -17.13 1.53
C VAL A 280 10.81 -18.06 2.53
N ASP A 281 11.48 -19.18 2.83
CA ASP A 281 11.03 -20.11 3.87
C ASP A 281 11.03 -19.44 5.25
N GLY A 282 9.88 -19.51 5.93
CA GLY A 282 9.66 -18.91 7.25
C GLY A 282 8.82 -17.63 7.23
N VAL A 283 8.53 -17.07 6.05
CA VAL A 283 7.67 -15.89 5.88
C VAL A 283 6.20 -16.29 5.77
N ASP A 284 5.33 -15.62 6.53
CA ASP A 284 3.89 -15.74 6.43
C ASP A 284 3.36 -14.94 5.24
N ARG A 285 2.91 -15.68 4.23
CA ARG A 285 2.41 -15.14 2.96
C ARG A 285 1.05 -14.46 3.08
N THR A 286 0.31 -14.69 4.16
CA THR A 286 -1.06 -14.20 4.32
C THR A 286 -1.14 -12.83 5.00
N ARG A 287 -0.14 -12.49 5.80
CA ARG A 287 -0.10 -11.24 6.58
C ARG A 287 0.97 -10.25 6.13
N THR A 288 1.98 -10.70 5.39
CA THR A 288 3.08 -9.82 4.94
C THR A 288 2.59 -8.72 4.02
N THR A 289 2.91 -7.47 4.35
CA THR A 289 2.52 -6.27 3.60
C THR A 289 3.71 -5.36 3.30
N THR A 290 3.53 -4.46 2.34
CA THR A 290 4.51 -3.45 1.94
C THR A 290 3.84 -2.10 1.81
N ASN A 291 4.59 -1.03 1.99
CA ASN A 291 4.11 0.32 1.70
C ASN A 291 4.21 0.66 0.19
N ASN A 292 4.83 -0.19 -0.63
CA ASN A 292 4.90 -0.01 -2.06
C ASN A 292 3.64 -0.59 -2.76
N ILE A 293 2.70 0.30 -3.07
CA ILE A 293 1.40 -0.04 -3.69
C ILE A 293 1.60 -0.70 -5.07
N TYR A 294 2.62 -0.28 -5.84
CA TYR A 294 2.85 -0.83 -7.17
C TYR A 294 3.34 -2.30 -7.12
N GLU A 295 4.15 -2.65 -6.12
CA GLU A 295 4.52 -4.05 -5.87
C GLU A 295 3.32 -4.90 -5.48
N ILE A 296 2.43 -4.37 -4.63
CA ILE A 296 1.19 -5.07 -4.25
C ILE A 296 0.33 -5.33 -5.48
N TYR A 297 0.18 -4.33 -6.34
CA TYR A 297 -0.55 -4.47 -7.60
C TYR A 297 0.04 -5.57 -8.50
N GLN A 298 1.36 -5.65 -8.62
CA GLN A 298 2.02 -6.66 -9.46
C GLN A 298 1.91 -8.08 -8.90
N VAL A 299 1.95 -8.24 -7.58
CA VAL A 299 2.01 -9.56 -6.93
C VAL A 299 0.62 -10.08 -6.54
N LEU A 300 -0.21 -9.23 -5.94
CA LEU A 300 -1.51 -9.60 -5.35
C LEU A 300 -2.72 -9.12 -6.19
N GLY A 301 -2.52 -8.16 -7.10
CA GLY A 301 -3.54 -7.66 -8.00
C GLY A 301 -4.22 -6.36 -7.55
N ILE A 302 -5.24 -5.95 -8.32
CA ILE A 302 -5.84 -4.61 -8.21
C ILE A 302 -6.63 -4.38 -6.92
N GLU A 303 -7.40 -5.37 -6.45
CA GLU A 303 -8.18 -5.25 -5.20
C GLU A 303 -7.29 -5.17 -3.96
N ALA A 304 -6.16 -5.88 -3.98
CA ALA A 304 -5.15 -5.76 -2.92
C ALA A 304 -4.52 -4.37 -2.93
N ALA A 305 -4.23 -3.82 -4.11
CA ALA A 305 -3.73 -2.46 -4.25
C ALA A 305 -4.75 -1.42 -3.78
N ARG A 306 -6.04 -1.59 -4.12
CA ARG A 306 -7.14 -0.74 -3.67
C ARG A 306 -7.21 -0.67 -2.15
N ASN A 307 -7.22 -1.83 -1.48
CA ASN A 307 -7.25 -1.89 -0.02
C ASN A 307 -5.96 -1.32 0.60
N SER A 308 -4.80 -1.55 -0.03
CA SER A 308 -3.53 -0.96 0.41
C SER A 308 -3.53 0.57 0.33
N ILE A 309 -4.13 1.16 -0.72
CA ILE A 309 -4.30 2.62 -0.82
C ILE A 309 -5.16 3.13 0.34
N ILE A 310 -6.27 2.46 0.64
CA ILE A 310 -7.17 2.86 1.74
C ILE A 310 -6.43 2.78 3.07
N GLU A 311 -5.80 1.66 3.38
CA GLU A 311 -5.08 1.45 4.63
C GLU A 311 -3.93 2.44 4.81
N GLU A 312 -3.15 2.69 3.76
CA GLU A 312 -1.99 3.57 3.84
C GLU A 312 -2.38 5.06 3.97
N ILE A 313 -3.42 5.52 3.26
CA ILE A 313 -3.95 6.88 3.42
C ILE A 313 -4.50 7.05 4.84
N MET A 314 -5.33 6.11 5.31
CA MET A 314 -5.89 6.16 6.65
C MET A 314 -4.78 6.13 7.71
N LYS A 315 -3.77 5.27 7.56
CA LYS A 315 -2.62 5.20 8.47
C LYS A 315 -1.88 6.54 8.53
N THR A 316 -1.59 7.13 7.38
CA THR A 316 -0.89 8.42 7.28
C THR A 316 -1.67 9.56 7.96
N LEU A 317 -3.00 9.57 7.82
CA LEU A 317 -3.87 10.56 8.47
C LEU A 317 -3.96 10.36 9.99
N HIS A 318 -4.17 9.12 10.45
CA HIS A 318 -4.25 8.80 11.88
C HIS A 318 -2.94 9.08 12.63
N GLU A 319 -1.78 8.81 12.01
CA GLU A 319 -0.47 9.11 12.60
C GLU A 319 -0.33 10.61 12.90
N GLN A 320 -0.93 11.48 12.08
CA GLN A 320 -0.95 12.93 12.27
C GLN A 320 -2.08 13.43 13.20
N GLY A 321 -2.87 12.51 13.76
CA GLY A 321 -4.02 12.82 14.60
C GLY A 321 -5.15 13.52 13.84
N LEU A 322 -5.28 13.24 12.55
CA LEU A 322 -6.34 13.75 11.69
C LEU A 322 -7.33 12.62 11.40
N GLU A 323 -8.62 12.88 11.62
CA GLU A 323 -9.69 11.91 11.35
C GLU A 323 -10.42 12.32 10.08
N VAL A 324 -10.40 11.43 9.08
CA VAL A 324 -11.21 11.53 7.86
C VAL A 324 -12.04 10.26 7.76
N ASP A 325 -13.30 10.37 7.34
CA ASP A 325 -14.15 9.20 7.16
C ASP A 325 -13.62 8.31 6.03
N VAL A 326 -13.55 7.00 6.30
CA VAL A 326 -13.03 5.99 5.37
C VAL A 326 -13.78 5.97 4.02
N ARG A 327 -15.03 6.44 3.97
CA ARG A 327 -15.83 6.50 2.74
C ARG A 327 -15.22 7.45 1.71
N HIS A 328 -14.67 8.58 2.13
CA HIS A 328 -14.01 9.53 1.22
C HIS A 328 -12.75 8.93 0.61
N VAL A 329 -11.96 8.24 1.44
CA VAL A 329 -10.75 7.54 1.01
C VAL A 329 -11.07 6.33 0.14
N SER A 330 -12.15 5.61 0.45
CA SER A 330 -12.62 4.46 -0.35
C SER A 330 -13.06 4.91 -1.74
N LEU A 331 -13.82 6.01 -1.84
CA LEU A 331 -14.23 6.58 -3.13
C LEU A 331 -13.02 6.97 -3.98
N LEU A 332 -11.99 7.55 -3.37
CA LEU A 332 -10.74 7.87 -4.04
C LEU A 332 -10.01 6.62 -4.53
N ALA A 333 -9.87 5.60 -3.67
CA ALA A 333 -9.19 4.36 -4.01
C ALA A 333 -9.93 3.60 -5.13
N ASP A 334 -11.26 3.57 -5.10
CA ASP A 334 -12.11 2.98 -6.14
C ASP A 334 -11.90 3.72 -7.47
N TRP A 335 -11.92 5.05 -7.47
CA TRP A 335 -11.65 5.85 -8.67
C TRP A 335 -10.23 5.60 -9.24
N MET A 336 -9.23 5.50 -8.36
CA MET A 336 -7.85 5.22 -8.76
C MET A 336 -7.67 3.81 -9.35
N THR A 337 -8.55 2.86 -9.03
CA THR A 337 -8.39 1.43 -9.42
C THR A 337 -9.42 0.92 -10.43
N GLU A 338 -10.44 1.73 -10.75
CA GLU A 338 -11.56 1.40 -11.66
C GLU A 338 -11.13 0.77 -13.00
N SER A 339 -10.04 1.23 -13.61
CA SER A 339 -9.61 0.77 -14.94
C SER A 339 -8.87 -0.57 -14.96
N GLY A 340 -8.68 -1.22 -13.81
CA GLY A 340 -7.83 -2.40 -13.67
C GLY A 340 -6.33 -2.08 -13.64
N GLN A 341 -5.96 -0.80 -13.71
CA GLN A 341 -4.62 -0.27 -13.45
C GLN A 341 -4.73 0.88 -12.45
N ILE A 342 -3.66 1.14 -11.69
CA ILE A 342 -3.62 2.26 -10.75
C ILE A 342 -3.41 3.56 -11.53
N LYS A 343 -4.44 4.42 -11.54
CA LYS A 343 -4.40 5.76 -12.12
C LYS A 343 -3.84 6.76 -11.09
N PRO A 344 -2.81 7.53 -11.43
CA PRO A 344 -2.35 8.62 -10.57
C PRO A 344 -3.36 9.79 -10.60
N VAL A 345 -3.53 10.50 -9.49
CA VAL A 345 -4.31 11.76 -9.45
C VAL A 345 -3.47 12.95 -9.92
N THR A 346 -2.68 12.72 -10.98
CA THR A 346 -1.89 13.76 -11.66
C THR A 346 -2.54 14.11 -12.98
N ARG A 347 -2.02 15.14 -13.67
CA ARG A 347 -2.42 15.50 -15.04
C ARG A 347 -2.56 14.28 -15.95
N THR A 348 -1.58 13.38 -15.93
CA THR A 348 -1.58 12.23 -16.83
C THR A 348 -2.71 11.24 -16.54
N GLY A 349 -3.04 10.97 -15.28
CA GLY A 349 -4.11 10.04 -14.94
C GLY A 349 -5.51 10.65 -15.06
N ILE A 350 -5.67 11.92 -14.69
CA ILE A 350 -6.95 12.64 -14.82
C ILE A 350 -7.31 12.84 -16.30
N SER A 351 -6.35 13.20 -17.16
CA SER A 351 -6.60 13.36 -18.60
C SER A 351 -6.90 12.04 -19.32
N VAL A 352 -6.42 10.91 -18.82
CA VAL A 352 -6.78 9.57 -19.32
C VAL A 352 -8.17 9.15 -18.81
N GLY A 353 -8.53 9.54 -17.60
CA GLY A 353 -9.83 9.21 -17.00
C GLY A 353 -11.01 10.00 -17.54
N LYS A 354 -10.81 11.26 -17.96
CA LYS A 354 -11.91 12.09 -18.50
C LYS A 354 -12.14 11.81 -19.98
N THR A 355 -13.40 11.81 -20.39
CA THR A 355 -13.80 11.66 -21.79
C THR A 355 -13.81 13.01 -22.53
N SER A 356 -14.39 14.05 -21.91
CA SER A 356 -14.51 15.39 -22.49
C SER A 356 -13.17 16.05 -22.83
N VAL A 357 -13.11 16.67 -24.00
CA VAL A 357 -11.97 17.48 -24.48
C VAL A 357 -11.91 18.81 -23.73
N LEU A 358 -13.04 19.47 -23.53
CA LEU A 358 -13.10 20.76 -22.81
C LEU A 358 -12.65 20.59 -21.36
N ALA A 359 -13.03 19.50 -20.70
CA ALA A 359 -12.60 19.22 -19.34
C ALA A 359 -11.10 18.93 -19.23
N LYS A 360 -10.50 18.27 -20.23
CA LYS A 360 -9.04 18.07 -20.31
C LYS A 360 -8.33 19.41 -20.54
N ALA A 361 -8.81 20.19 -21.51
CA ALA A 361 -8.21 21.46 -21.90
C ALA A 361 -8.28 22.52 -20.80
N ALA A 362 -9.34 22.51 -19.97
CA ALA A 362 -9.51 23.40 -18.83
C ALA A 362 -8.66 23.02 -17.61
N PHE A 363 -8.25 21.76 -17.48
CA PHE A 363 -7.41 21.31 -16.37
C PHE A 363 -5.94 21.66 -16.60
N GLU A 364 -5.34 21.21 -17.70
CA GLU A 364 -3.95 21.53 -18.04
C GLU A 364 -3.62 21.20 -19.51
N VAL A 365 -2.57 21.81 -20.07
CA VAL A 365 -2.07 21.56 -21.45
C VAL A 365 -3.17 21.72 -22.51
N THR A 366 -3.81 22.89 -22.47
CA THR A 366 -4.97 23.27 -23.29
C THR A 366 -4.73 23.10 -24.79
N VAL A 367 -3.64 23.66 -25.31
CA VAL A 367 -3.37 23.71 -26.76
C VAL A 367 -3.22 22.31 -27.35
N SER A 368 -2.46 21.43 -26.70
CA SER A 368 -2.24 20.07 -27.21
C SER A 368 -3.51 19.24 -27.22
N HIS A 369 -4.36 19.37 -26.18
CA HIS A 369 -5.63 18.65 -26.13
C HIS A 369 -6.60 19.11 -27.22
N LEU A 370 -6.71 20.43 -27.46
CA LEU A 370 -7.59 20.96 -28.51
C LEU A 370 -7.09 20.61 -29.92
N LEU A 371 -5.78 20.67 -30.16
CA LEU A 371 -5.19 20.30 -31.46
C LEU A 371 -5.38 18.81 -31.75
N ALA A 372 -5.09 17.94 -30.78
CA ALA A 372 -5.28 16.50 -30.93
C ALA A 372 -6.74 16.15 -31.20
N ALA A 373 -7.68 16.78 -30.48
CA ALA A 373 -9.11 16.61 -30.71
C ALA A 373 -9.57 17.11 -32.08
N ALA A 374 -9.00 18.22 -32.57
CA ALA A 374 -9.28 18.72 -33.91
C ALA A 374 -8.73 17.79 -35.00
N GLU A 375 -7.57 17.18 -34.78
CA GLU A 375 -6.96 16.19 -35.67
C GLU A 375 -7.76 14.88 -35.71
N SER A 376 -8.23 14.40 -34.56
CA SER A 376 -9.03 13.17 -34.44
C SER A 376 -10.52 13.35 -34.72
N ALA A 377 -10.97 14.59 -34.98
CA ALA A 377 -12.37 14.97 -35.09
C ALA A 377 -13.22 14.51 -33.89
N GLU A 378 -12.66 14.64 -32.68
CA GLU A 378 -13.35 14.30 -31.42
C GLU A 378 -14.55 15.24 -31.16
N THR A 379 -15.65 14.66 -30.68
CA THR A 379 -16.86 15.40 -30.28
C THR A 379 -17.02 15.37 -28.77
N ASP A 380 -17.39 16.51 -28.18
CA ASP A 380 -17.66 16.62 -26.74
C ASP A 380 -19.16 16.46 -26.45
N THR A 381 -19.52 15.62 -25.47
CA THR A 381 -20.91 15.32 -25.11
C THR A 381 -21.49 16.31 -24.10
N LEU A 382 -20.65 17.13 -23.44
CA LEU A 382 -21.06 18.13 -22.44
C LEU A 382 -21.82 17.55 -21.23
N GLU A 383 -21.59 16.27 -20.91
CA GLU A 383 -22.25 15.58 -19.78
C GLU A 383 -21.54 15.84 -18.44
N GLY A 384 -20.32 16.37 -18.47
CA GLY A 384 -19.53 16.66 -17.30
C GLY A 384 -19.83 18.03 -16.68
N VAL A 385 -19.39 18.17 -15.43
CA VAL A 385 -19.53 19.41 -14.65
C VAL A 385 -18.71 20.54 -15.27
N THR A 386 -17.47 20.26 -15.65
CA THR A 386 -16.54 21.28 -16.15
C THR A 386 -17.02 21.85 -17.48
N GLU A 387 -17.43 20.99 -18.42
CA GLU A 387 -17.95 21.45 -19.72
C GLU A 387 -19.25 22.24 -19.58
N SER A 388 -20.16 21.76 -18.73
CA SER A 388 -21.45 22.43 -18.49
C SER A 388 -21.25 23.87 -18.00
N VAL A 389 -20.31 24.07 -17.08
CA VAL A 389 -19.97 25.41 -16.57
C VAL A 389 -19.33 26.28 -17.67
N ILE A 390 -18.43 25.74 -18.48
CA ILE A 390 -17.76 26.49 -19.56
C ILE A 390 -18.76 26.97 -20.62
N VAL A 391 -19.72 26.12 -21.01
CA VAL A 391 -20.73 26.42 -22.04
C VAL A 391 -21.91 27.22 -21.48
N GLY A 392 -22.10 27.22 -20.15
CA GLY A 392 -23.23 27.89 -19.48
C GLY A 392 -24.50 27.03 -19.36
N ASN A 393 -24.37 25.71 -19.44
CA ASN A 393 -25.44 24.75 -19.17
C ASN A 393 -25.63 24.53 -17.66
N TYR A 394 -26.79 23.99 -17.29
CA TYR A 394 -27.01 23.51 -15.93
C TYR A 394 -26.13 22.29 -15.64
N ILE A 395 -25.54 22.26 -14.45
CA ILE A 395 -24.67 21.15 -14.02
C ILE A 395 -25.55 19.93 -13.70
N PRO A 396 -25.23 18.72 -14.19
CA PRO A 396 -26.01 17.50 -13.95
C PRO A 396 -25.75 16.91 -12.54
N MET A 397 -25.72 17.74 -11.51
CA MET A 397 -25.53 17.34 -10.11
C MET A 397 -26.36 18.23 -9.17
N GLY A 398 -26.63 17.75 -7.95
CA GLY A 398 -27.48 18.45 -7.00
C GLY A 398 -28.88 18.71 -7.58
N THR A 399 -29.32 19.97 -7.54
CA THR A 399 -30.65 20.36 -8.03
C THR A 399 -30.82 20.21 -9.54
N GLY A 400 -29.72 20.16 -10.32
CA GLY A 400 -29.78 19.95 -11.77
C GLY A 400 -30.13 18.53 -12.19
N MET A 401 -30.18 17.57 -11.25
CA MET A 401 -30.58 16.19 -11.52
C MET A 401 -32.11 15.99 -11.46
N VAL A 402 -32.86 16.94 -10.89
CA VAL A 402 -34.29 16.77 -10.63
C VAL A 402 -35.13 17.39 -11.75
N ASP A 403 -35.92 16.56 -12.42
CA ASP A 403 -36.94 17.01 -13.36
C ASP A 403 -38.31 17.18 -12.68
N LEU A 404 -38.98 18.31 -12.93
CA LEU A 404 -40.31 18.60 -12.40
C LEU A 404 -41.37 18.39 -13.47
N MET A 405 -42.35 17.53 -13.18
CA MET A 405 -43.54 17.35 -14.01
C MET A 405 -44.76 17.88 -13.29
N VAL A 406 -45.46 18.83 -13.92
CA VAL A 406 -46.63 19.49 -13.32
C VAL A 406 -47.87 19.20 -14.16
N ASN A 407 -48.94 18.72 -13.52
CA ASN A 407 -50.23 18.54 -14.18
C ASN A 407 -51.02 19.85 -14.23
N LEU A 408 -50.95 20.53 -15.38
CA LEU A 408 -51.61 21.82 -15.62
C LEU A 408 -53.15 21.76 -15.52
N ARG A 409 -53.78 20.58 -15.66
CA ARG A 409 -55.25 20.46 -15.54
C ARG A 409 -55.71 20.48 -14.09
N ALA A 410 -54.91 19.92 -13.16
CA ALA A 410 -55.23 19.93 -11.74
C ALA A 410 -55.08 21.33 -11.11
N LEU A 411 -54.20 22.16 -11.66
CA LEU A 411 -53.98 23.54 -11.21
C LEU A 411 -55.13 24.51 -11.51
N LYS A 412 -56.01 24.18 -12.47
CA LYS A 412 -57.14 25.06 -12.83
C LYS A 412 -58.30 25.06 -11.82
N ASN A 413 -58.30 24.11 -10.88
CA ASN A 413 -59.35 23.94 -9.88
C ASN A 413 -58.93 24.44 -8.48
N VAL A 414 -57.86 25.24 -8.38
CA VAL A 414 -57.38 25.88 -7.14
C VAL A 414 -57.66 27.37 -7.19
#